data_AF-A0A848TFA5-F1
#
_entry.id   AF-A0A848TFA5-F1
#
_cell.length_a   1.000
_cell.length_b   1.000
_cell.length_c   1.000
_cell.angle_alpha   90.00
_cell.angle_beta   90.00
_cell.angle_gamma   90.00
#
_symmetry.space_group_name_H-M   'P 1'
#
loop_
_entity.id
_entity.type
_entity.pdbx_description
1 polymer ?
#
loop_
_entity_poly.entity_id
_entity_poly.type
_entity_poly.pdbx_seq_one_letter_code
_entity_poly.pdbx_strand_id
1 'polypeptide(L)'
;MRLAFFFLINVLAAVGFGYLAHSMGYGAVGTALVVIGVLAVLQLAYVLWLVAVSRLPEEEDAEETAPGSKPLMPPAGRRLSGAESVSGKQIR
;
A
#
# COMPACT_ATOMS: atom_id res chain seq x y z
N MET A 1 -3.52 13.80 -7.47
CA MET A 1 -2.19 14.04 -8.09
C MET A 1 -1.73 12.88 -8.98
N ARG A 2 -1.64 11.63 -8.50
CA ARG A 2 -1.09 10.48 -9.26
C ARG A 2 -1.80 10.15 -10.59
N LEU A 3 -3.14 10.24 -10.62
CA LEU A 3 -3.94 9.94 -11.81
C LEU A 3 -3.75 10.96 -12.95
N ALA A 4 -3.67 12.25 -12.61
CA ALA A 4 -3.49 13.32 -13.61
C ALA A 4 -2.11 13.24 -14.28
N PHE A 5 -1.06 12.95 -13.50
CA PHE A 5 0.29 12.75 -14.04
C PHE A 5 0.38 11.52 -14.94
N PHE A 6 -0.28 10.43 -14.55
CA PHE A 6 -0.38 9.23 -15.38
C PHE A 6 -1.09 9.52 -16.70
N PHE A 7 -2.23 10.23 -16.66
CA PHE A 7 -2.96 10.62 -17.87
C PHE A 7 -2.10 11.51 -18.78
N LEU A 8 -1.39 12.49 -18.21
CA LEU A 8 -0.48 13.37 -18.94
C LEU A 8 0.61 12.58 -19.67
N ILE A 9 1.26 11.62 -19.00
CA ILE A 9 2.27 10.73 -19.63
C ILE A 9 1.67 9.95 -20.79
N ASN A 10 0.46 9.40 -20.63
CA ASN A 10 -0.19 8.64 -21.69
C ASN A 10 -0.51 9.52 -22.91
N VAL A 11 -0.96 10.76 -22.70
CA VAL A 11 -1.20 11.72 -23.78
C VAL A 11 0.12 12.07 -24.50
N LEU A 12 1.17 12.38 -23.74
CA LEU A 12 2.50 12.67 -24.31
C LEU A 12 3.05 11.48 -25.10
N ALA A 13 2.92 10.27 -24.58
CA ALA A 13 3.34 9.06 -25.27
C ALA A 13 2.52 8.84 -26.55
N ALA A 14 1.18 8.95 -26.49
CA ALA A 14 0.32 8.78 -27.66
C ALA A 14 0.66 9.79 -28.76
N VAL A 15 0.86 11.06 -28.43
CA VAL A 15 1.23 12.10 -29.38
C VAL A 15 2.64 11.87 -29.95
N GLY A 16 3.61 11.55 -29.09
CA GLY A 16 5.00 11.31 -29.51
C GLY A 16 5.15 10.09 -30.41
N PHE A 17 4.60 8.94 -30.01
CA PHE A 17 4.63 7.72 -30.81
C PHE A 17 3.73 7.80 -32.04
N GLY A 18 2.60 8.51 -31.95
CA GLY A 18 1.75 8.78 -33.12
C GLY A 18 2.47 9.60 -34.18
N TYR A 19 3.16 10.68 -33.77
CA TYR A 19 3.98 11.48 -34.68
C TYR A 19 5.15 10.68 -35.26
N LEU A 20 5.86 9.92 -34.42
CA LEU A 20 6.97 9.09 -34.87
C LEU A 20 6.50 8.04 -35.89
N ALA A 21 5.41 7.34 -35.60
CA ALA A 21 4.85 6.35 -36.52
C ALA A 21 4.41 7.00 -37.85
N HIS A 22 3.77 8.17 -37.77
CA HIS A 22 3.40 8.91 -38.97
C HIS A 22 4.64 9.30 -39.81
N SER A 23 5.72 9.76 -39.16
CA SER A 23 6.97 10.13 -39.82
C SER A 23 7.71 8.93 -40.44
N MET A 24 7.49 7.72 -39.91
CA MET A 24 8.02 6.47 -40.48
C MET A 24 7.19 5.95 -41.67
N GLY A 25 6.15 6.67 -42.09
CA GLY A 25 5.31 6.30 -43.22
C GLY A 25 4.21 5.28 -42.88
N TYR A 26 3.94 5.02 -41.59
CA TYR A 26 2.78 4.22 -41.23
C TYR A 26 1.49 4.96 -41.61
N GLY A 27 0.61 4.29 -42.36
CA GLY A 27 -0.74 4.80 -42.63
C GLY A 27 -1.55 4.99 -41.33
N ALA A 28 -2.72 5.62 -41.42
CA ALA A 28 -3.55 5.94 -40.25
C ALA A 28 -3.83 4.72 -39.35
N VAL A 29 -4.13 3.57 -39.97
CA VAL A 29 -4.38 2.31 -39.26
C VAL A 29 -3.11 1.81 -38.55
N GLY A 30 -1.96 1.85 -39.21
CA GLY A 30 -0.68 1.45 -38.62
C GLY A 30 -0.27 2.34 -37.44
N THR A 31 -0.44 3.66 -37.60
CA THR A 31 -0.19 4.63 -36.53
C THR A 31 -1.10 4.39 -35.33
N ALA A 32 -2.40 4.13 -35.56
CA ALA A 32 -3.34 3.84 -34.49
C ALA A 32 -2.96 2.55 -33.72
N LEU A 33 -2.56 1.49 -34.43
CA LEU A 33 -2.11 0.24 -33.80
C LEU A 33 -0.86 0.43 -32.95
N VAL A 34 0.12 1.21 -33.42
CA VAL A 34 1.32 1.55 -32.65
C VAL A 34 0.96 2.30 -31.38
N VAL A 35 0.13 3.35 -31.48
CA VAL A 35 -0.30 4.15 -30.33
C VAL A 35 -1.05 3.30 -29.32
N ILE A 36 -2.01 2.48 -29.76
CA ILE A 36 -2.76 1.57 -28.90
C ILE A 36 -1.81 0.56 -28.23
N GLY A 37 -0.86 -0.01 -28.98
CA GLY A 37 0.12 -0.95 -28.45
C GLY A 37 0.99 -0.31 -27.36
N VAL A 38 1.50 0.89 -27.60
CA VAL A 38 2.29 1.65 -26.61
C VAL A 38 1.47 1.93 -25.35
N LEU A 39 0.23 2.39 -25.50
CA LEU A 39 -0.66 2.64 -24.37
C LEU A 39 -0.95 1.36 -23.59
N ALA A 40 -1.18 0.23 -24.26
CA ALA A 40 -1.40 -1.06 -23.60
C ALA A 40 -0.17 -1.50 -22.78
N VAL A 41 1.05 -1.32 -23.31
CA VAL A 41 2.30 -1.62 -22.61
C VAL A 41 2.48 -0.73 -21.38
N LEU A 42 2.19 0.58 -21.50
CA LEU A 42 2.23 1.52 -20.38
C LEU A 42 1.25 1.13 -19.26
N GLN A 43 0.04 0.70 -19.63
CA GLN A 43 -0.96 0.23 -18.66
C GLN A 43 -0.51 -1.06 -17.97
N LEU A 44 0.03 -2.01 -18.72
CA LEU A 44 0.57 -3.24 -18.16
C LEU A 44 1.72 -2.95 -17.18
N ALA A 45 2.65 -2.07 -17.56
CA ALA A 45 3.75 -1.65 -16.70
C ALA A 45 3.25 -1.00 -15.41
N TYR A 46 2.21 -0.16 -15.48
CA TYR A 46 1.60 0.45 -14.31
C TYR A 46 0.95 -0.58 -13.38
N VAL A 47 0.26 -1.58 -13.93
CA VAL A 47 -0.32 -2.69 -13.15
C VAL A 47 0.77 -3.52 -12.49
N LEU A 48 1.84 -3.87 -13.22
CA LEU A 48 2.98 -4.59 -12.66
C LEU A 48 3.67 -3.81 -11.55
N TRP A 49 3.82 -2.49 -11.71
CA TRP A 49 4.35 -1.62 -10.66
C TRP A 49 3.45 -1.61 -9.42
N LEU A 50 2.13 -1.50 -9.59
CA LEU A 50 1.17 -1.60 -8.49
C LEU A 50 1.28 -2.93 -7.75
N VAL A 51 1.39 -4.04 -8.49
CA VAL A 51 1.58 -5.37 -7.91
C VAL A 51 2.91 -5.43 -7.16
N ALA A 52 4.00 -4.96 -7.74
CA ALA A 52 5.31 -4.95 -7.09
C ALA A 52 5.29 -4.14 -5.79
N VAL A 53 4.71 -2.94 -5.80
CA VAL A 53 4.57 -2.09 -4.61
C VAL A 53 3.69 -2.76 -3.56
N SER A 54 2.62 -3.45 -3.94
CA SER A 54 1.76 -4.18 -2.99
C SER A 54 2.42 -5.41 -2.35
N ARG A 55 3.52 -5.89 -2.94
CA ARG A 55 4.29 -7.05 -2.46
C ARG A 55 5.50 -6.66 -1.63
N LEU A 56 5.85 -5.37 -1.59
CA LEU A 56 6.81 -4.89 -0.61
C LEU A 56 6.13 -4.98 0.76
N PRO A 57 6.67 -5.76 1.71
CA PRO A 57 6.22 -5.65 3.08
C PRO A 57 6.35 -4.19 3.50
N GLU A 58 5.37 -3.65 4.22
CA GLU A 58 5.62 -2.46 5.03
C GLU A 58 6.81 -2.84 5.92
N GLU A 59 7.97 -2.24 5.68
CA GLU A 59 9.03 -2.18 6.68
C GLU A 59 8.43 -1.45 7.88
N GLU A 60 7.79 -2.22 8.76
CA GLU A 60 7.59 -1.91 10.16
C GLU A 60 8.96 -2.05 10.85
N ASP A 61 9.95 -1.29 10.37
CA ASP A 61 11.27 -1.24 10.98
C ASP A 61 11.23 -0.25 12.15
N ALA A 62 10.99 -0.86 13.32
CA ALA A 62 11.88 -0.74 14.46
C ALA A 62 12.24 0.70 14.92
N GLU A 63 11.35 1.28 15.71
CA GLU A 63 11.75 2.09 16.88
C GLU A 63 11.42 1.32 18.18
N GLU A 64 12.01 0.13 18.34
CA GLU A 64 12.38 -0.41 19.65
C GLU A 64 13.91 -0.41 19.68
N THR A 65 14.59 0.65 20.14
CA THR A 65 15.00 0.76 21.55
C THR A 65 15.77 2.07 21.77
N ALA A 66 15.19 3.00 22.54
CA ALA A 66 15.98 3.86 23.42
C ALA A 66 15.95 3.23 24.83
N PRO A 67 17.10 2.88 25.43
CA PRO A 67 17.17 2.23 26.72
C PRO A 67 16.97 3.28 27.83
N GLY A 68 16.12 2.97 28.80
CA GLY A 68 16.15 3.64 30.10
C GLY A 68 14.88 4.34 30.53
N SER A 69 13.83 3.55 30.82
CA SER A 69 13.04 3.76 32.04
C SER A 69 12.07 2.59 32.26
N LYS A 70 12.58 1.46 32.77
CA LYS A 70 11.73 0.65 33.67
C LYS A 70 11.79 1.33 35.05
N PRO A 71 10.64 1.46 35.72
CA PRO A 71 10.30 0.45 36.72
C PRO A 71 8.97 -0.21 36.34
N LEU A 72 8.95 -1.50 35.99
CA LEU A 72 8.65 -2.60 36.92
C LEU A 72 7.33 -2.38 37.69
N MET A 73 6.20 -2.76 37.07
CA MET A 73 5.11 -3.36 37.83
C MET A 73 4.51 -4.56 37.05
N PRO A 74 4.24 -5.69 37.72
CA PRO A 74 4.16 -7.02 37.09
C PRO A 74 2.75 -7.37 36.60
N PRO A 75 2.62 -8.36 35.68
CA PRO A 75 1.33 -8.85 35.20
C PRO A 75 0.59 -9.62 36.29
N ALA A 76 -0.73 -9.65 36.17
CA ALA A 76 -1.70 -10.19 37.12
C ALA A 76 -1.28 -11.53 37.77
N GLY A 77 -1.29 -11.55 39.10
CA GLY A 77 -1.11 -12.76 39.88
C GLY A 77 -1.27 -12.53 41.37
N ARG A 78 -2.39 -13.03 41.93
CA ARG A 78 -2.48 -13.55 43.30
C ARG A 78 -2.17 -12.54 44.44
N ARG A 79 -3.16 -11.72 44.81
CA ARG A 79 -3.35 -11.38 46.23
C ARG A 79 -4.34 -12.37 46.84
N LEU A 80 -3.80 -13.41 47.45
CA LEU A 80 -4.45 -14.05 48.59
C LEU A 80 -4.27 -13.12 49.78
N SER A 81 -5.38 -12.56 50.25
CA SER A 81 -5.57 -12.05 51.62
C SER A 81 -7.10 -11.98 51.74
N GLY A 82 -7.78 -12.97 52.30
CA GLY A 82 -7.56 -13.53 53.63
C GLY A 82 -8.44 -12.75 54.59
N ALA A 83 -9.61 -13.33 54.89
CA ALA A 83 -10.64 -12.89 55.84
C ALA A 83 -11.50 -11.67 55.44
N GLU A 84 -12.73 -11.92 54.97
CA GLU A 84 -13.88 -11.92 55.89
C GLU A 84 -15.09 -12.60 55.26
N SER A 85 -15.57 -13.62 55.96
CA SER A 85 -16.81 -14.34 55.71
C SER A 85 -17.95 -13.53 56.31
N VAL A 86 -18.82 -12.94 55.49
CA VAL A 86 -20.16 -12.49 55.90
C VAL A 86 -21.16 -13.35 55.11
N SER A 87 -21.40 -14.59 55.55
CA SER A 87 -22.36 -14.95 56.60
C SER A 87 -23.77 -14.39 56.35
N GLY A 88 -24.60 -15.28 55.78
CA GLY A 88 -26.01 -15.46 56.13
C GLY A 88 -26.88 -14.22 56.27
N LYS A 89 -27.60 -13.87 55.20
CA LYS A 89 -28.85 -13.12 55.36
C LYS A 89 -29.92 -14.07 55.88
N GLN A 90 -30.25 -13.82 57.15
CA GLN A 90 -31.19 -14.48 58.02
C GLN A 90 -32.54 -14.86 57.41
N ILE A 91 -32.95 -16.06 57.82
CA ILE A 91 -34.33 -16.49 58.04
C ILE A 91 -34.95 -15.60 59.13
N ARG A 92 -36.14 -15.06 58.86
CA ARG A 92 -37.22 -14.98 59.84
C ARG A 92 -38.57 -14.98 59.13
#